data_AF-A0A9X2L8F0-F1
#
_entry.id   AF-A0A9X2L8F0-F1
#
_cell.length_a   1.000
_cell.length_b   1.000
_cell.length_c   1.000
_cell.angle_alpha   90.00
_cell.angle_beta   90.00
_cell.angle_gamma   90.00
#
_symmetry.space_group_name_H-M   'P 1'
#
loop_
_entity.id
_entity.type
_entity.pdbx_description
1 polymer ?
#
loop_
_entity_poly.entity_id
_entity_poly.type
_entity_poly.pdbx_seq_one_letter_code
_entity_poly.pdbx_strand_id
1 'polypeptide(L)'
;MSETEASRFLVQTTFGPRPEDVIELQQLGYTEWFKRQVSLDDNFNALGRYDSHIEAGGDNDVRYHQAMFTDNALRSDAQLRWRMVDALSQILVVSFEDNSSRLRKRHFADYLDLLHEESLGNYCDLVEGVTEHPLMALYLSFHQNRKADPALGSAPDENYARELLQLFTIGLDELHLDGTPTGSPTYNNDDIEGLARVFTGFSAYFTNFSDRPDDPDADIAMTVDNQYHEGGPKAFLGTVLDTGADATRSREAALSHILGHSNVAPFISKRLIQHFIRSNPTPSYVERVSRAFETGSYTLPDGTVVGEGRRCDLSATMGAVIFDPEARDAEIAAEDEYGKVRSTRLRQLQILRVFAKMGPVSQSGLLPEIGRLRFDWALSNHRFFEASSVFNDFRSTFVPSGTEMSAKGLVAPEMEILTAEHILSVDRNAPDRILENVRENGLDEYDAVRFVELARTPELLADRLDVLFTYGTLPEEDKQLLLDMIIAVGNGREPADLTDGQLENRIRVAVRFFASTPQYIVQR
;
A
#
# COMPACT_ATOMS: atom_id res chain seq x y z
N MET A 1 23.01 -15.80 -6.69
CA MET A 1 22.59 -14.40 -6.54
C MET A 1 23.44 -13.73 -5.49
N SER A 2 23.92 -12.53 -5.79
CA SER A 2 24.69 -11.67 -4.89
C SER A 2 23.83 -11.04 -3.78
N GLU A 3 24.47 -10.48 -2.76
CA GLU A 3 23.77 -9.82 -1.65
C GLU A 3 23.03 -8.56 -2.12
N THR A 4 23.61 -7.83 -3.06
CA THR A 4 23.05 -6.60 -3.65
C THR A 4 21.82 -6.91 -4.51
N GLU A 5 21.87 -7.95 -5.34
CA GLU A 5 20.71 -8.44 -6.12
C GLU A 5 19.55 -8.89 -5.22
N ALA A 6 19.85 -9.56 -4.10
CA ALA A 6 18.85 -9.97 -3.13
C ALA A 6 18.24 -8.76 -2.40
N SER A 7 19.09 -7.82 -1.96
CA SER A 7 18.63 -6.60 -1.30
C SER A 7 17.75 -5.75 -2.22
N ARG A 8 18.17 -5.51 -3.47
CA ARG A 8 17.39 -4.74 -4.46
C ARG A 8 16.01 -5.35 -4.68
N PHE A 9 15.95 -6.67 -4.83
CA PHE A 9 14.68 -7.38 -4.96
C PHE A 9 13.79 -7.17 -3.74
N LEU A 10 14.32 -7.31 -2.52
CA LEU A 10 13.54 -7.14 -1.29
C LEU A 10 13.08 -5.70 -1.09
N VAL A 11 13.91 -4.70 -1.39
CA VAL A 11 13.49 -3.29 -1.37
C VAL A 11 12.29 -3.05 -2.30
N GLN A 12 12.21 -3.78 -3.42
CA GLN A 12 11.09 -3.65 -4.36
C GLN A 12 9.84 -4.43 -3.94
N THR A 13 10.00 -5.56 -3.27
CA THR A 13 8.88 -6.49 -2.98
C THR A 13 8.44 -6.52 -1.52
N THR A 14 9.17 -5.89 -0.60
CA THR A 14 8.86 -5.82 0.84
C THR A 14 8.87 -4.37 1.33
N PHE A 15 8.74 -4.16 2.65
CA PHE A 15 8.98 -2.85 3.28
C PHE A 15 10.48 -2.56 3.49
N GLY A 16 11.36 -3.26 2.81
CA GLY A 16 12.80 -3.20 2.98
C GLY A 16 13.38 -4.48 3.60
N PRO A 17 14.62 -4.84 3.28
CA PRO A 17 15.24 -6.07 3.76
C PRO A 17 15.65 -5.97 5.23
N ARG A 18 15.41 -7.04 5.98
CA ARG A 18 16.23 -7.37 7.15
C ARG A 18 17.47 -8.15 6.70
N PRO A 19 18.58 -8.14 7.45
CA PRO A 19 19.76 -8.94 7.08
C PRO A 19 19.47 -10.44 6.89
N GLU A 20 18.59 -11.00 7.72
CA GLU A 20 18.11 -12.38 7.59
C GLU A 20 17.28 -12.62 6.32
N ASP A 21 16.47 -11.64 5.89
CA ASP A 21 15.67 -11.74 4.66
C ASP A 21 16.59 -11.85 3.43
N VAL A 22 17.71 -11.10 3.43
CA VAL A 22 18.71 -11.15 2.35
C VAL A 22 19.34 -12.54 2.26
N ILE A 23 19.75 -13.11 3.40
CA ILE A 23 20.35 -14.45 3.47
C ILE A 23 19.34 -15.51 3.00
N GLU A 24 18.09 -15.43 3.47
CA GLU A 24 17.03 -16.34 3.05
C GLU A 24 16.83 -16.28 1.53
N LEU A 25 16.71 -15.08 0.97
CA LEU A 25 16.48 -14.90 -0.45
C LEU A 25 17.65 -15.39 -1.30
N GLN A 26 18.90 -15.23 -0.84
CA GLN A 26 20.08 -15.80 -1.53
C GLN A 26 20.03 -17.33 -1.58
N GLN A 27 19.44 -17.98 -0.58
CA GLN A 27 19.30 -19.44 -0.50
C GLN A 27 18.13 -19.97 -1.34
N LEU A 28 16.98 -19.29 -1.27
CA LEU A 28 15.76 -19.70 -2.00
C LEU A 28 15.80 -19.32 -3.48
N GLY A 29 16.33 -18.14 -3.80
CA GLY A 29 16.14 -17.49 -5.09
C GLY A 29 14.75 -16.84 -5.24
N TYR A 30 14.61 -15.98 -6.25
CA TYR A 30 13.39 -15.17 -6.46
C TYR A 30 12.12 -16.00 -6.60
N THR A 31 12.18 -17.07 -7.40
CA THR A 31 11.01 -17.88 -7.73
C THR A 31 10.45 -18.64 -6.54
N GLU A 32 11.31 -19.32 -5.77
CA GLU A 32 10.86 -20.02 -4.56
C GLU A 32 10.41 -19.04 -3.48
N TRP A 33 11.10 -17.90 -3.33
CA TRP A 33 10.66 -16.86 -2.41
C TRP A 33 9.26 -16.33 -2.78
N PHE A 34 9.01 -16.05 -4.06
CA PHE A 34 7.70 -15.56 -4.52
C PHE A 34 6.60 -16.59 -4.28
N LYS A 35 6.84 -17.85 -4.63
CA LYS A 35 5.89 -18.96 -4.36
C LYS A 35 5.59 -19.08 -2.87
N ARG A 36 6.63 -18.99 -2.02
CA ARG A 36 6.46 -18.96 -0.55
C ARG A 36 5.56 -17.79 -0.14
N GLN A 37 5.85 -16.57 -0.57
CA GLN A 37 5.07 -15.39 -0.22
C GLN A 37 3.59 -15.48 -0.63
N VAL A 38 3.31 -16.00 -1.84
CA VAL A 38 1.93 -16.23 -2.30
C VAL A 38 1.21 -17.29 -1.46
N SER A 39 1.93 -18.32 -1.01
CA SER A 39 1.36 -19.41 -0.20
C SER A 39 1.22 -19.10 1.30
N LEU A 40 1.84 -18.02 1.78
CA LEU A 40 1.79 -17.68 3.21
C LEU A 40 0.39 -17.15 3.58
N ASP A 41 -0.20 -17.85 4.55
CA ASP A 41 -1.37 -17.42 5.31
C ASP A 41 -0.91 -17.11 6.74
N ASP A 42 -0.90 -15.83 7.11
CA ASP A 42 -0.54 -15.35 8.44
C ASP A 42 -1.73 -15.36 9.42
N ASN A 43 -2.88 -15.93 9.03
CA ASN A 43 -4.13 -15.99 9.81
C ASN A 43 -4.48 -14.62 10.42
N PHE A 44 -4.28 -13.56 9.65
CA PHE A 44 -4.58 -12.22 10.09
C PHE A 44 -6.10 -12.04 10.27
N ASN A 45 -6.47 -11.31 11.32
CA ASN A 45 -7.86 -11.08 11.71
C ASN A 45 -7.91 -9.79 12.54
N ALA A 46 -7.92 -8.66 11.87
CA ALA A 46 -8.03 -7.34 12.46
C ALA A 46 -9.34 -7.17 13.22
N LEU A 47 -10.47 -7.62 12.65
CA LEU A 47 -11.78 -7.46 13.27
C LEU A 47 -11.84 -8.15 14.64
N GLY A 48 -11.45 -9.42 14.70
CA GLY A 48 -11.43 -10.19 15.95
C GLY A 48 -10.45 -9.63 16.97
N ARG A 49 -9.30 -9.10 16.53
CA ARG A 49 -8.35 -8.39 17.41
C ARG A 49 -8.96 -7.09 17.97
N TYR A 50 -9.59 -6.30 17.12
CA TYR A 50 -10.28 -5.08 17.52
C TYR A 50 -11.42 -5.37 18.52
N ASP A 51 -12.28 -6.35 18.23
CA ASP A 51 -13.39 -6.74 19.10
C ASP A 51 -12.86 -7.21 20.46
N SER A 52 -11.84 -8.07 20.47
CA SER A 52 -11.19 -8.53 21.71
C SER A 52 -10.59 -7.37 22.53
N HIS A 53 -10.00 -6.38 21.86
CA HIS A 53 -9.44 -5.19 22.53
C HIS A 53 -10.53 -4.33 23.18
N ILE A 54 -11.65 -4.10 22.48
CA ILE A 54 -12.78 -3.35 23.04
C ILE A 54 -13.45 -4.11 24.18
N GLU A 55 -13.66 -5.42 24.05
CA GLU A 55 -14.21 -6.28 25.11
C GLU A 55 -13.34 -6.28 26.37
N ALA A 56 -12.01 -6.21 26.21
CA ALA A 56 -11.06 -6.09 27.31
C ALA A 56 -11.02 -4.69 27.95
N GLY A 57 -11.84 -3.74 27.50
CA GLY A 57 -11.89 -2.36 28.00
C GLY A 57 -10.80 -1.45 27.42
N GLY A 58 -10.23 -1.81 26.28
CA GLY A 58 -9.26 -0.99 25.56
C GLY A 58 -9.87 0.26 24.94
N ASP A 59 -9.02 1.27 24.70
CA ASP A 59 -9.46 2.53 24.10
C ASP A 59 -9.88 2.33 22.64
N ASN A 60 -11.01 2.92 22.24
CA ASN A 60 -11.51 2.93 20.87
C ASN A 60 -10.81 4.01 20.03
N ASP A 61 -9.54 3.76 19.70
CA ASP A 61 -8.65 4.72 19.03
C ASP A 61 -8.25 4.25 17.61
N VAL A 62 -8.16 5.19 16.66
CA VAL A 62 -7.76 4.89 15.27
C VAL A 62 -6.36 4.29 15.19
N ARG A 63 -5.51 4.67 16.15
CA ARG A 63 -4.13 4.21 16.31
C ARG A 63 -3.98 2.71 16.42
N TYR A 64 -5.03 2.03 16.88
CA TYR A 64 -5.04 0.57 16.95
C TYR A 64 -4.92 -0.08 15.56
N HIS A 65 -5.60 0.46 14.55
CA HIS A 65 -5.56 -0.04 13.16
C HIS A 65 -4.21 0.25 12.50
N GLN A 66 -3.72 1.47 12.70
CA GLN A 66 -2.42 1.92 12.21
C GLN A 66 -1.29 1.08 12.80
N ALA A 67 -1.42 0.70 14.08
CA ALA A 67 -0.49 -0.19 14.75
C ALA A 67 -0.56 -1.63 14.23
N MET A 68 -1.76 -2.17 13.98
CA MET A 68 -1.91 -3.51 13.37
C MET A 68 -1.20 -3.58 12.01
N PHE A 69 -1.41 -2.60 11.14
CA PHE A 69 -0.71 -2.52 9.86
C PHE A 69 0.82 -2.41 10.05
N THR A 70 1.26 -1.48 10.91
CA THR A 70 2.69 -1.23 11.14
C THR A 70 3.40 -2.46 11.70
N ASP A 71 2.82 -3.14 12.68
CA ASP A 71 3.40 -4.35 13.28
C ASP A 71 3.62 -5.44 12.23
N ASN A 72 2.62 -5.68 11.38
CA ASN A 72 2.75 -6.68 10.32
C ASN A 72 3.73 -6.26 9.22
N ALA A 73 3.74 -4.99 8.81
CA ALA A 73 4.74 -4.48 7.88
C ALA A 73 6.18 -4.68 8.39
N LEU A 74 6.40 -4.57 9.71
CA LEU A 74 7.70 -4.75 10.34
C LEU A 74 8.06 -6.22 10.62
N ARG A 75 7.08 -7.10 10.87
CA ARG A 75 7.35 -8.43 11.48
C ARG A 75 6.77 -9.62 10.73
N SER A 76 5.71 -9.45 9.94
CA SER A 76 5.07 -10.58 9.26
C SER A 76 6.04 -11.21 8.26
N ASP A 77 6.01 -12.53 8.15
CA ASP A 77 6.75 -13.25 7.11
C ASP A 77 6.09 -13.07 5.72
N ALA A 78 4.79 -12.72 5.67
CA ALA A 78 4.02 -12.48 4.45
C ALA A 78 4.22 -11.06 3.90
N GLN A 79 5.48 -10.65 3.72
CA GLN A 79 5.85 -9.29 3.32
C GLN A 79 5.23 -8.80 2.00
N LEU A 80 5.15 -9.66 0.98
CA LEU A 80 4.55 -9.28 -0.29
C LEU A 80 3.05 -8.96 -0.12
N ARG A 81 2.36 -9.74 0.72
CA ARG A 81 0.94 -9.55 1.05
C ARG A 81 0.70 -8.18 1.67
N TRP A 82 1.48 -7.82 2.68
CA TRP A 82 1.36 -6.52 3.35
C TRP A 82 1.78 -5.34 2.47
N ARG A 83 2.74 -5.54 1.54
CA ARG A 83 3.03 -4.52 0.51
C ARG A 83 1.90 -4.34 -0.49
N MET A 84 1.18 -5.41 -0.81
CA MET A 84 -0.03 -5.34 -1.62
C MET A 84 -1.17 -4.65 -0.87
N VAL A 85 -1.37 -4.91 0.42
CA VAL A 85 -2.32 -4.17 1.28
C VAL A 85 -2.03 -2.67 1.23
N ASP A 86 -0.77 -2.27 1.38
CA ASP A 86 -0.33 -0.87 1.28
C ASP A 86 -0.68 -0.26 -0.09
N ALA A 87 -0.32 -0.94 -1.19
CA ALA A 87 -0.61 -0.47 -2.53
C ALA A 87 -2.12 -0.39 -2.82
N LEU A 88 -2.89 -1.40 -2.44
CA LEU A 88 -4.35 -1.44 -2.64
C LEU A 88 -5.05 -0.39 -1.78
N SER A 89 -4.56 -0.07 -0.59
CA SER A 89 -5.09 1.03 0.22
C SER A 89 -4.91 2.41 -0.43
N GLN A 90 -3.89 2.57 -1.30
CA GLN A 90 -3.71 3.78 -2.11
C GLN A 90 -4.70 3.86 -3.28
N ILE A 91 -5.22 2.71 -3.74
CA ILE A 91 -6.15 2.60 -4.87
C ILE A 91 -7.60 2.65 -4.38
N LEU A 92 -7.94 1.85 -3.37
CA LEU A 92 -9.28 1.64 -2.82
C LEU A 92 -9.41 2.40 -1.49
N VAL A 93 -9.47 3.72 -1.61
CA VAL A 93 -9.24 4.66 -0.52
C VAL A 93 -10.40 4.74 0.46
N VAL A 94 -10.07 4.69 1.76
CA VAL A 94 -10.92 5.05 2.90
C VAL A 94 -10.09 5.87 3.90
N SER A 95 -10.72 6.73 4.70
CA SER A 95 -9.97 7.62 5.62
C SER A 95 -10.65 7.87 6.96
N PHE A 96 -9.84 7.87 8.02
CA PHE A 96 -10.19 8.37 9.36
C PHE A 96 -10.25 9.90 9.44
N GLU A 97 -9.69 10.63 8.47
CA GLU A 97 -9.83 12.10 8.40
C GLU A 97 -11.28 12.52 8.14
N ASP A 98 -12.06 11.64 7.51
CA ASP A 98 -13.51 11.77 7.53
C ASP A 98 -14.00 11.46 8.95
N ASN A 99 -14.07 12.50 9.77
CA ASN A 99 -14.51 12.41 11.16
C ASN A 99 -16.05 12.34 11.29
N SER A 100 -16.74 11.86 10.25
CA SER A 100 -18.15 11.51 10.33
C SER A 100 -18.35 10.51 11.46
N SER A 101 -19.21 10.85 12.43
CA SER A 101 -19.56 9.94 13.53
C SER A 101 -20.21 8.63 13.06
N ARG A 102 -20.53 8.52 11.77
CA ARG A 102 -21.05 7.31 11.12
C ARG A 102 -19.94 6.32 10.76
N LEU A 103 -18.71 6.79 10.52
CA LEU A 103 -17.57 5.92 10.21
C LEU A 103 -17.08 5.26 11.50
N ARG A 104 -17.30 3.95 11.59
CA ARG A 104 -17.00 3.18 12.79
C ARG A 104 -15.63 2.53 12.66
N LYS A 105 -14.82 2.65 13.72
CA LYS A 105 -13.47 2.07 13.74
C LYS A 105 -13.49 0.55 13.53
N ARG A 106 -14.49 -0.15 14.08
CA ARG A 106 -14.75 -1.57 13.80
C ARG A 106 -14.81 -1.90 12.30
N HIS A 107 -15.42 -1.04 11.47
CA HIS A 107 -15.48 -1.26 10.02
C HIS A 107 -14.12 -1.09 9.33
N PHE A 108 -13.20 -0.29 9.89
CA PHE A 108 -11.83 -0.21 9.35
C PHE A 108 -11.03 -1.48 9.66
N ALA A 109 -11.32 -2.16 10.77
CA ALA A 109 -10.73 -3.47 11.07
C ALA A 109 -11.18 -4.51 10.03
N ASP A 110 -12.49 -4.60 9.77
CA ASP A 110 -13.03 -5.50 8.74
C ASP A 110 -12.54 -5.17 7.34
N TYR A 111 -12.47 -3.88 6.98
CA TYR A 111 -11.94 -3.44 5.69
C TYR A 111 -10.45 -3.81 5.52
N LEU A 112 -9.68 -3.79 6.61
CA LEU A 112 -8.29 -4.25 6.60
C LEU A 112 -8.20 -5.76 6.38
N ASP A 113 -9.11 -6.55 6.95
CA ASP A 113 -9.20 -7.99 6.68
C ASP A 113 -9.53 -8.24 5.21
N LEU A 114 -10.51 -7.55 4.64
CA LEU A 114 -10.85 -7.64 3.20
C LEU A 114 -9.64 -7.30 2.31
N LEU A 115 -8.93 -6.20 2.58
CA LEU A 115 -7.73 -5.84 1.82
C LEU A 115 -6.65 -6.92 1.94
N HIS A 116 -6.46 -7.49 3.14
CA HIS A 116 -5.45 -8.51 3.39
C HIS A 116 -5.76 -9.84 2.71
N GLU A 117 -7.00 -10.30 2.82
CA GLU A 117 -7.50 -11.55 2.23
C GLU A 117 -7.27 -11.53 0.71
N GLU A 118 -7.74 -10.47 0.05
CA GLU A 118 -7.68 -10.35 -1.41
C GLU A 118 -6.38 -9.77 -1.96
N SER A 119 -5.43 -9.35 -1.12
CA SER A 119 -4.21 -8.66 -1.59
C SER A 119 -3.34 -9.46 -2.57
N LEU A 120 -3.41 -10.79 -2.52
CA LEU A 120 -2.82 -11.70 -3.50
C LEU A 120 -3.87 -12.65 -4.11
N GLY A 121 -5.16 -12.37 -3.86
CA GLY A 121 -6.32 -13.08 -4.39
C GLY A 121 -6.75 -12.50 -5.73
N ASN A 122 -7.98 -12.00 -5.81
CA ASN A 122 -8.56 -11.54 -7.06
C ASN A 122 -9.09 -10.10 -6.94
N TYR A 123 -8.62 -9.21 -7.81
CA TYR A 123 -9.01 -7.80 -7.79
C TYR A 123 -10.50 -7.56 -8.09
N CYS A 124 -11.13 -8.40 -8.91
CA CYS A 124 -12.55 -8.30 -9.21
C CYS A 124 -13.35 -8.64 -7.94
N ASP A 125 -12.99 -9.72 -7.26
CA ASP A 125 -13.60 -10.16 -6.00
C ASP A 125 -13.38 -9.09 -4.89
N LEU A 126 -12.19 -8.47 -4.84
CA LEU A 126 -11.91 -7.32 -3.96
C LEU A 126 -12.81 -6.11 -4.24
N VAL A 127 -12.98 -5.71 -5.50
CA VAL A 127 -13.84 -4.57 -5.86
C VAL A 127 -15.30 -4.87 -5.50
N GLU A 128 -15.77 -6.11 -5.70
CA GLU A 128 -17.08 -6.54 -5.23
C GLU A 128 -17.19 -6.40 -3.70
N GLY A 129 -16.26 -6.98 -2.94
CA GLY A 129 -16.22 -6.84 -1.48
C GLY A 129 -16.20 -5.39 -1.01
N VAL A 130 -15.39 -4.53 -1.64
CA VAL A 130 -15.34 -3.09 -1.34
C VAL A 130 -16.67 -2.39 -1.64
N THR A 131 -17.34 -2.76 -2.74
CA THR A 131 -18.67 -2.23 -3.09
C THR A 131 -19.73 -2.65 -2.08
N GLU A 132 -19.57 -3.81 -1.47
CA GLU A 132 -20.49 -4.36 -0.47
C GLU A 132 -20.21 -3.90 0.95
N HIS A 133 -19.06 -3.24 1.17
CA HIS A 133 -18.58 -2.92 2.49
C HIS A 133 -19.23 -1.63 3.04
N PRO A 134 -19.81 -1.65 4.27
CA PRO A 134 -20.45 -0.48 4.88
C PRO A 134 -19.56 0.75 4.99
N LEU A 135 -18.26 0.55 5.24
CA LEU A 135 -17.28 1.65 5.29
C LEU A 135 -17.24 2.42 3.97
N MET A 136 -17.24 1.73 2.84
CA MET A 136 -17.19 2.36 1.52
C MET A 136 -18.50 3.09 1.21
N ALA A 137 -19.64 2.51 1.59
CA ALA A 137 -20.94 3.15 1.47
C ALA A 137 -21.04 4.47 2.23
N LEU A 138 -20.47 4.52 3.42
CA LEU A 138 -20.42 5.73 4.22
C LEU A 138 -19.42 6.74 3.68
N TYR A 139 -18.22 6.28 3.28
CA TYR A 139 -17.13 7.14 2.82
C TYR A 139 -17.42 7.81 1.46
N LEU A 140 -17.98 7.07 0.51
CA LEU A 140 -18.36 7.57 -0.81
C LEU A 140 -19.86 7.80 -0.97
N SER A 141 -20.53 8.05 0.16
CA SER A 141 -21.89 8.60 0.27
C SER A 141 -23.01 7.85 -0.47
N PHE A 142 -22.85 6.58 -0.86
CA PHE A 142 -23.96 5.78 -1.39
C PHE A 142 -24.79 5.07 -0.32
N HIS A 143 -24.41 5.21 0.95
CA HIS A 143 -25.25 4.87 2.10
C HIS A 143 -26.58 5.64 2.08
N GLN A 144 -27.69 4.92 2.14
CA GLN A 144 -29.05 5.47 2.08
C GLN A 144 -29.34 6.28 0.81
N ASN A 145 -28.59 6.02 -0.27
CA ASN A 145 -28.83 6.66 -1.55
C ASN A 145 -30.20 6.25 -2.11
N ARG A 146 -30.97 7.21 -2.61
CA ARG A 146 -32.38 6.99 -3.02
C ARG A 146 -32.53 7.22 -4.51
N LYS A 147 -33.45 6.47 -5.12
CA LYS A 147 -33.97 6.78 -6.45
C LYS A 147 -34.46 8.22 -6.55
N ALA A 148 -34.50 8.74 -7.77
CA ALA A 148 -34.92 10.12 -8.00
C ALA A 148 -36.34 10.35 -7.48
N ASP A 149 -36.56 11.52 -6.87
CA ASP A 149 -37.89 11.99 -6.48
C ASP A 149 -38.13 13.35 -7.14
N PRO A 150 -38.88 13.40 -8.26
CA PRO A 150 -39.19 14.64 -8.96
C PRO A 150 -39.98 15.64 -8.11
N ALA A 151 -40.75 15.20 -7.11
CA ALA A 151 -41.52 16.09 -6.25
C ALA A 151 -40.62 16.83 -5.24
N LEU A 152 -39.51 16.21 -4.84
CA LEU A 152 -38.50 16.80 -3.95
C LEU A 152 -37.32 17.41 -4.71
N GLY A 153 -37.20 17.16 -6.01
CA GLY A 153 -36.07 17.61 -6.83
C GLY A 153 -34.77 16.90 -6.48
N SER A 154 -34.82 15.71 -5.88
CA SER A 154 -33.64 14.93 -5.51
C SER A 154 -33.29 13.90 -6.58
N ALA A 155 -31.99 13.71 -6.82
CA ALA A 155 -31.41 12.68 -7.68
C ALA A 155 -30.51 11.74 -6.86
N PRO A 156 -30.20 10.53 -7.37
CA PRO A 156 -29.21 9.66 -6.75
C PRO A 156 -27.85 10.35 -6.59
N ASP A 157 -27.15 10.07 -5.49
CA ASP A 157 -25.76 10.47 -5.28
C ASP A 157 -24.85 9.74 -6.27
N GLU A 158 -24.00 10.50 -6.96
CA GLU A 158 -23.11 10.04 -8.03
C GLU A 158 -21.68 9.73 -7.55
N ASN A 159 -21.32 10.07 -6.32
CA ASN A 159 -19.94 10.08 -5.85
C ASN A 159 -19.29 8.70 -6.00
N TYR A 160 -19.92 7.65 -5.44
CA TYR A 160 -19.42 6.30 -5.58
C TYR A 160 -19.35 5.80 -7.03
N ALA A 161 -20.36 6.10 -7.86
CA ALA A 161 -20.33 5.73 -9.27
C ALA A 161 -19.14 6.38 -10.00
N ARG A 162 -18.86 7.66 -9.71
CA ARG A 162 -17.73 8.39 -10.27
C ARG A 162 -16.40 7.79 -9.83
N GLU A 163 -16.20 7.56 -8.54
CA GLU A 163 -14.92 7.05 -8.04
C GLU A 163 -14.69 5.57 -8.42
N LEU A 164 -15.76 4.76 -8.49
CA LEU A 164 -15.67 3.38 -8.97
C LEU A 164 -15.12 3.35 -10.41
N LEU A 165 -15.65 4.19 -11.30
CA LEU A 165 -15.15 4.29 -12.68
C LEU A 165 -13.76 4.93 -12.73
N GLN A 166 -13.58 6.08 -12.07
CA GLN A 166 -12.41 6.93 -12.25
C GLN A 166 -11.16 6.43 -11.52
N LEU A 167 -11.32 5.99 -10.28
CA LEU A 167 -10.20 5.70 -9.38
C LEU A 167 -9.97 4.21 -9.21
N PHE A 168 -11.04 3.42 -9.18
CA PHE A 168 -10.96 2.00 -8.81
C PHE A 168 -10.87 1.07 -10.02
N THR A 169 -11.41 1.45 -11.19
CA THR A 169 -11.53 0.46 -12.29
C THR A 169 -10.95 0.92 -13.62
N ILE A 170 -11.50 1.97 -14.25
CA ILE A 170 -11.28 2.20 -15.69
C ILE A 170 -10.61 3.53 -16.02
N GLY A 171 -10.54 4.48 -15.10
CA GLY A 171 -9.84 5.75 -15.31
C GLY A 171 -10.52 6.68 -16.32
N LEU A 172 -9.90 7.85 -16.51
CA LEU A 172 -10.46 8.94 -17.33
C LEU A 172 -10.31 8.72 -18.84
N ASP A 173 -9.19 8.16 -19.27
CA ASP A 173 -8.86 7.97 -20.69
C ASP A 173 -9.02 6.50 -21.07
N GLU A 174 -9.61 6.24 -22.23
CA GLU A 174 -9.64 4.90 -22.81
C GLU A 174 -8.19 4.46 -23.12
N LEU A 175 -7.86 3.21 -22.78
CA LEU A 175 -6.50 2.68 -22.84
C LEU A 175 -6.40 1.52 -23.82
N HIS A 176 -5.28 1.48 -24.55
CA HIS A 176 -4.79 0.24 -25.14
C HIS A 176 -4.29 -0.71 -24.03
N LEU A 177 -4.13 -1.99 -24.36
CA LEU A 177 -3.66 -3.01 -23.40
C LEU A 177 -2.25 -2.70 -22.85
N ASP A 178 -1.46 -1.93 -23.58
CA ASP A 178 -0.14 -1.45 -23.18
C ASP A 178 -0.19 -0.17 -22.31
N GLY A 179 -1.39 0.25 -21.90
CA GLY A 179 -1.61 1.42 -21.04
C GLY A 179 -1.42 2.77 -21.71
N THR A 180 -1.23 2.82 -23.03
CA THR A 180 -1.21 4.08 -23.78
C THR A 180 -2.63 4.57 -24.06
N PRO A 181 -2.89 5.90 -23.98
CA PRO A 181 -4.22 6.44 -24.19
C PRO A 181 -4.64 6.40 -25.66
N THR A 182 -5.90 6.09 -25.94
CA THR A 182 -6.47 6.16 -27.31
C THR A 182 -6.73 7.60 -27.76
N GLY A 183 -6.77 8.54 -26.80
CA GLY A 183 -7.15 9.94 -27.01
C GLY A 183 -8.64 10.22 -26.82
N SER A 184 -9.41 9.23 -26.38
CA SER A 184 -10.84 9.37 -26.05
C SER A 184 -11.08 9.21 -24.54
N PRO A 185 -12.05 9.92 -23.95
CA PRO A 185 -12.46 9.68 -22.57
C PRO A 185 -13.14 8.31 -22.44
N THR A 186 -12.94 7.62 -21.32
CA THR A 186 -13.54 6.30 -21.06
C THR A 186 -15.05 6.37 -20.85
N TYR A 187 -15.54 7.43 -20.23
CA TYR A 187 -16.94 7.64 -19.88
C TYR A 187 -17.28 9.13 -19.85
N ASN A 188 -18.57 9.45 -19.79
CA ASN A 188 -19.08 10.81 -19.63
C ASN A 188 -20.04 10.92 -18.42
N ASN A 189 -20.68 12.08 -18.23
CA ASN A 189 -21.56 12.27 -17.07
C ASN A 189 -22.84 11.41 -17.14
N ASP A 190 -23.36 11.12 -18.34
CA ASP A 190 -24.55 10.28 -18.49
C ASP A 190 -24.27 8.85 -17.99
N ASP A 191 -23.05 8.34 -18.21
CA ASP A 191 -22.62 7.06 -17.66
C ASP A 191 -22.61 7.06 -16.12
N ILE A 192 -22.18 8.17 -15.52
CA ILE A 192 -22.14 8.33 -14.06
C ILE A 192 -23.56 8.40 -13.50
N GLU A 193 -24.43 9.20 -14.10
CA GLU A 193 -25.84 9.31 -13.69
C GLU A 193 -26.59 7.97 -13.83
N GLY A 194 -26.32 7.23 -14.90
CA GLY A 194 -26.87 5.91 -15.13
C GLY A 194 -26.39 4.89 -14.12
N LEU A 195 -25.08 4.89 -13.81
CA LEU A 195 -24.50 4.00 -12.81
C LEU A 195 -24.89 4.38 -11.38
N ALA A 196 -25.05 5.67 -11.05
CA ALA A 196 -25.49 6.13 -9.72
C ALA A 196 -26.83 5.51 -9.30
N ARG A 197 -27.73 5.30 -10.27
CA ARG A 197 -29.01 4.61 -10.06
C ARG A 197 -28.84 3.16 -9.60
N VAL A 198 -27.76 2.49 -10.01
CA VAL A 198 -27.44 1.12 -9.56
C VAL A 198 -27.22 1.09 -8.06
N PHE A 199 -26.60 2.12 -7.49
CA PHE A 199 -26.22 2.18 -6.07
C PHE A 199 -27.28 2.83 -5.17
N THR A 200 -28.55 2.82 -5.58
CA THR A 200 -29.68 3.26 -4.74
C THR A 200 -30.27 2.10 -3.95
N GLY A 201 -30.83 2.38 -2.77
CA GLY A 201 -31.46 1.35 -1.92
C GLY A 201 -30.51 0.56 -1.02
N PHE A 202 -29.23 0.94 -0.93
CA PHE A 202 -28.26 0.32 -0.01
C PHE A 202 -28.18 1.07 1.32
N SER A 203 -28.03 0.34 2.42
CA SER A 203 -27.87 0.90 3.77
C SER A 203 -26.80 0.15 4.54
N ALA A 204 -25.99 0.90 5.27
CA ALA A 204 -24.97 0.38 6.19
C ALA A 204 -25.57 -0.06 7.54
N TYR A 205 -26.91 -0.06 7.66
CA TYR A 205 -27.64 -0.28 8.91
C TYR A 205 -28.67 -1.40 8.76
N PHE A 206 -28.92 -2.12 9.86
CA PHE A 206 -29.57 -3.44 9.88
C PHE A 206 -31.08 -3.41 10.06
N THR A 207 -31.61 -2.45 10.82
CA THR A 207 -33.00 -2.52 11.31
C THR A 207 -33.98 -1.77 10.42
N ASN A 208 -33.62 -0.57 9.93
CA ASN A 208 -34.38 0.14 8.90
C ASN A 208 -33.47 1.06 8.09
N PHE A 209 -33.81 1.26 6.81
CA PHE A 209 -33.16 2.21 5.91
C PHE A 209 -33.22 3.67 6.40
N SER A 210 -34.08 4.00 7.38
CA SER A 210 -34.18 5.33 7.99
C SER A 210 -33.66 5.37 9.44
N ASP A 211 -33.25 4.24 10.00
CA ASP A 211 -32.73 4.19 11.37
C ASP A 211 -31.30 4.69 11.43
N ARG A 212 -30.93 5.25 12.58
CA ARG A 212 -29.55 5.42 13.01
C ARG A 212 -29.32 4.41 14.13
N PRO A 213 -28.57 3.32 13.91
CA PRO A 213 -28.34 2.38 14.99
C PRO A 213 -27.37 3.01 16.00
N ASP A 214 -27.83 3.07 17.24
CA ASP A 214 -27.00 3.26 18.43
C ASP A 214 -26.29 1.95 18.84
N ASP A 215 -26.43 0.87 18.06
CA ASP A 215 -25.90 -0.45 18.39
C ASP A 215 -24.43 -0.60 17.92
N PRO A 216 -23.45 -0.71 18.84
CA PRO A 216 -22.03 -0.92 18.51
C PRO A 216 -21.71 -2.34 18.01
N ASP A 217 -22.60 -3.32 18.22
CA ASP A 217 -22.43 -4.74 17.88
C ASP A 217 -23.12 -5.14 16.58
N ALA A 218 -23.65 -4.15 15.87
CA ALA A 218 -24.34 -4.37 14.61
C ALA A 218 -23.40 -5.09 13.61
N ASP A 219 -23.97 -6.02 12.85
CA ASP A 219 -23.30 -6.90 11.88
C ASP A 219 -22.52 -6.06 10.83
N ILE A 220 -21.70 -6.66 9.96
CA ILE A 220 -20.86 -5.87 9.01
C ILE A 220 -21.39 -5.93 7.57
N ALA A 221 -22.51 -6.61 7.34
CA ALA A 221 -23.14 -6.66 6.02
C ALA A 221 -24.03 -5.43 5.75
N MET A 222 -23.96 -4.84 4.56
CA MET A 222 -24.98 -3.87 4.15
C MET A 222 -26.35 -4.52 3.96
N THR A 223 -27.42 -3.77 4.23
CA THR A 223 -28.79 -4.16 3.88
C THR A 223 -29.27 -3.47 2.62
N VAL A 224 -30.28 -4.08 1.99
CA VAL A 224 -30.90 -3.59 0.76
C VAL A 224 -32.38 -3.34 1.00
N ASP A 225 -32.85 -2.17 0.57
CA ASP A 225 -34.25 -1.79 0.56
C ASP A 225 -34.67 -1.36 -0.85
N ASN A 226 -35.23 -2.34 -1.56
CA ASN A 226 -35.68 -2.19 -2.95
C ASN A 226 -36.79 -1.12 -3.12
N GLN A 227 -37.46 -0.66 -2.05
CA GLN A 227 -38.42 0.43 -2.16
C GLN A 227 -37.75 1.76 -2.56
N TYR A 228 -36.49 1.94 -2.16
CA TYR A 228 -35.67 3.11 -2.46
C TYR A 228 -34.77 2.93 -3.67
N HIS A 229 -34.73 1.73 -4.26
CA HIS A 229 -33.96 1.44 -5.46
C HIS A 229 -34.65 1.97 -6.73
N GLU A 230 -33.85 2.46 -7.68
CA GLU A 230 -34.32 2.90 -8.99
C GLU A 230 -34.75 1.68 -9.82
N GLY A 231 -36.05 1.58 -10.12
CA GLY A 231 -36.61 0.43 -10.83
C GLY A 231 -36.46 0.52 -12.36
N GLY A 232 -36.18 1.70 -12.91
CA GLY A 232 -36.07 1.91 -14.35
C GLY A 232 -34.78 1.38 -14.97
N PRO A 233 -34.70 1.36 -16.32
CA PRO A 233 -33.47 1.05 -17.05
C PRO A 233 -32.33 1.99 -16.71
N LYS A 234 -31.10 1.47 -16.65
CA LYS A 234 -29.89 2.18 -16.22
C LYS A 234 -28.84 2.05 -17.32
N ALA A 235 -28.54 3.14 -18.03
CA ALA A 235 -27.62 3.14 -19.16
C ALA A 235 -26.25 3.68 -18.75
N PHE A 236 -25.17 2.94 -18.98
CA PHE A 236 -23.80 3.37 -18.71
C PHE A 236 -22.82 2.49 -19.50
N LEU A 237 -21.66 3.03 -19.87
CA LEU A 237 -20.58 2.31 -20.56
C LEU A 237 -21.08 1.50 -21.77
N GLY A 238 -21.98 2.10 -22.56
CA GLY A 238 -22.57 1.47 -23.74
C GLY A 238 -23.53 0.29 -23.48
N THR A 239 -23.87 0.00 -22.22
CA THR A 239 -24.89 -1.01 -21.84
C THR A 239 -26.15 -0.36 -21.28
N VAL A 240 -27.25 -1.12 -21.24
CA VAL A 240 -28.49 -0.75 -20.56
C VAL A 240 -28.92 -1.93 -19.68
N LEU A 241 -28.87 -1.72 -18.36
CA LEU A 241 -29.35 -2.69 -17.39
C LEU A 241 -30.85 -2.49 -17.10
N ASP A 242 -31.63 -3.55 -17.27
CA ASP A 242 -33.05 -3.61 -16.92
C ASP A 242 -33.29 -4.76 -15.93
N THR A 243 -32.98 -4.48 -14.68
CA THR A 243 -33.08 -5.40 -13.53
C THR A 243 -34.33 -5.15 -12.69
N GLY A 244 -35.20 -4.23 -13.11
CA GLY A 244 -36.32 -3.77 -12.30
C GLY A 244 -35.84 -3.15 -10.98
N ALA A 245 -36.63 -3.35 -9.91
CA ALA A 245 -36.35 -2.82 -8.58
C ALA A 245 -35.41 -3.69 -7.73
N ASP A 246 -34.73 -4.69 -8.31
CA ASP A 246 -33.81 -5.58 -7.59
C ASP A 246 -32.41 -4.95 -7.50
N ALA A 247 -32.10 -4.31 -6.36
CA ALA A 247 -30.84 -3.58 -6.21
C ALA A 247 -29.61 -4.50 -6.21
N THR A 248 -29.70 -5.68 -5.59
CA THR A 248 -28.61 -6.65 -5.56
C THR A 248 -28.26 -7.10 -6.97
N ARG A 249 -29.26 -7.49 -7.75
CA ARG A 249 -29.06 -7.87 -9.16
C ARG A 249 -28.53 -6.72 -10.01
N SER A 250 -29.00 -5.49 -9.76
CA SER A 250 -28.45 -4.28 -10.41
C SER A 250 -26.95 -4.13 -10.15
N ARG A 251 -26.53 -4.25 -8.89
CA ARG A 251 -25.12 -4.12 -8.47
C ARG A 251 -24.25 -5.20 -9.10
N GLU A 252 -24.63 -6.47 -8.97
CA GLU A 252 -23.88 -7.60 -9.52
C GLU A 252 -23.69 -7.46 -11.04
N ALA A 253 -24.77 -7.14 -11.78
CA ALA A 253 -24.71 -6.95 -13.22
C ALA A 253 -23.84 -5.75 -13.63
N ALA A 254 -23.87 -4.67 -12.84
CA ALA A 254 -23.06 -3.49 -13.11
C ALA A 254 -21.57 -3.73 -12.84
N LEU A 255 -21.23 -4.35 -11.70
CA LEU A 255 -19.85 -4.70 -11.37
C LEU A 255 -19.28 -5.68 -12.40
N SER A 256 -20.04 -6.70 -12.81
CA SER A 256 -19.63 -7.61 -13.86
C SER A 256 -19.32 -6.89 -15.19
N HIS A 257 -20.14 -5.89 -15.58
CA HIS A 257 -19.91 -5.09 -16.79
C HIS A 257 -18.65 -4.21 -16.66
N ILE A 258 -18.50 -3.50 -15.54
CA ILE A 258 -17.36 -2.60 -15.29
C ILE A 258 -16.05 -3.39 -15.20
N LEU A 259 -16.02 -4.46 -14.42
CA LEU A 259 -14.85 -5.31 -14.24
C LEU A 259 -14.50 -6.08 -15.53
N GLY A 260 -15.49 -6.27 -16.41
CA GLY A 260 -15.31 -6.77 -17.78
C GLY A 260 -14.68 -5.78 -18.76
N HIS A 261 -14.62 -4.48 -18.43
CA HIS A 261 -14.16 -3.44 -19.34
C HIS A 261 -12.65 -3.54 -19.66
N SER A 262 -12.25 -3.28 -20.91
CA SER A 262 -10.86 -3.45 -21.37
C SER A 262 -9.84 -2.58 -20.62
N ASN A 263 -10.23 -1.39 -20.16
CA ASN A 263 -9.35 -0.51 -19.38
C ASN A 263 -8.90 -1.08 -18.03
N VAL A 264 -9.64 -2.02 -17.41
CA VAL A 264 -9.34 -2.45 -16.03
C VAL A 264 -7.94 -3.03 -15.93
N ALA A 265 -7.56 -3.90 -16.87
CA ALA A 265 -6.26 -4.56 -16.87
C ALA A 265 -5.08 -3.57 -16.98
N PRO A 266 -4.97 -2.70 -18.01
CA PRO A 266 -3.89 -1.71 -18.10
C PRO A 266 -3.92 -0.67 -16.98
N PHE A 267 -5.11 -0.29 -16.50
CA PHE A 267 -5.26 0.69 -15.43
C PHE A 267 -4.65 0.18 -14.11
N ILE A 268 -5.01 -1.03 -13.69
CA ILE A 268 -4.50 -1.63 -12.45
C ILE A 268 -3.03 -2.06 -12.61
N SER A 269 -2.68 -2.66 -13.75
CA SER A 269 -1.30 -3.10 -14.02
C SER A 269 -0.30 -1.95 -13.90
N LYS A 270 -0.60 -0.80 -14.51
CA LYS A 270 0.28 0.38 -14.44
C LYS A 270 0.47 0.85 -12.99
N ARG A 271 -0.60 0.91 -12.19
CA ARG A 271 -0.54 1.32 -10.79
C ARG A 271 0.29 0.36 -9.95
N LEU A 272 0.12 -0.95 -10.11
CA LEU A 272 0.93 -1.95 -9.39
C LEU A 272 2.41 -1.85 -9.78
N ILE A 273 2.74 -1.65 -11.06
CA ILE A 273 4.13 -1.41 -11.48
C ILE A 273 4.69 -0.14 -10.81
N GLN A 274 3.90 0.94 -10.76
CA GLN A 274 4.28 2.19 -10.08
C GLN A 274 4.49 2.01 -8.58
N HIS A 275 3.72 1.17 -7.91
CA HIS A 275 3.86 0.94 -6.47
C HIS A 275 5.07 0.08 -6.08
N PHE A 276 5.54 -0.80 -6.98
CA PHE A 276 6.57 -1.78 -6.68
C PHE A 276 7.92 -1.51 -7.37
N ILE A 277 7.90 -1.10 -8.64
CA ILE A 277 9.10 -1.16 -9.50
C ILE A 277 9.54 0.22 -9.99
N ARG A 278 8.71 0.91 -10.79
CA ARG A 278 9.12 2.18 -11.43
C ARG A 278 7.94 3.09 -11.77
N SER A 279 8.13 4.40 -11.69
CA SER A 279 7.06 5.39 -11.92
C SER A 279 6.62 5.47 -13.39
N ASN A 280 7.55 5.20 -14.32
CA ASN A 280 7.35 5.34 -15.77
C ASN A 280 7.71 4.03 -16.49
N PRO A 281 6.87 2.96 -16.42
CA PRO A 281 7.12 1.72 -17.15
C PRO A 281 6.92 1.90 -18.66
N THR A 282 7.60 1.09 -19.49
CA THR A 282 7.31 1.12 -20.93
C THR A 282 5.93 0.53 -21.22
N PRO A 283 5.31 0.88 -22.37
CA PRO A 283 4.05 0.26 -22.79
C PRO A 283 4.13 -1.27 -22.84
N SER A 284 5.27 -1.81 -23.30
CA SER A 284 5.45 -3.26 -23.41
C SER A 284 5.39 -3.97 -22.07
N TYR A 285 5.87 -3.33 -21.00
CA TYR A 285 5.81 -3.88 -19.64
C TYR A 285 4.37 -3.86 -19.12
N VAL A 286 3.67 -2.74 -19.29
CA VAL A 286 2.24 -2.66 -18.93
C VAL A 286 1.42 -3.70 -19.69
N GLU A 287 1.70 -3.93 -20.98
CA GLU A 287 1.01 -4.95 -21.78
C GLU A 287 1.19 -6.36 -21.22
N ARG A 288 2.43 -6.74 -20.87
CA ARG A 288 2.73 -8.07 -20.31
C ARG A 288 2.01 -8.31 -18.98
N VAL A 289 2.00 -7.30 -18.11
CA VAL A 289 1.29 -7.37 -16.81
C VAL A 289 -0.22 -7.41 -17.03
N SER A 290 -0.75 -6.61 -17.95
CA SER A 290 -2.18 -6.59 -18.28
C SER A 290 -2.66 -7.93 -18.84
N ARG A 291 -1.84 -8.62 -19.65
CA ARG A 291 -2.15 -9.98 -20.12
C ARG A 291 -2.22 -10.98 -18.97
N ALA A 292 -1.33 -10.89 -17.98
CA ALA A 292 -1.40 -11.75 -16.79
C ALA A 292 -2.67 -11.48 -15.99
N PHE A 293 -3.06 -10.21 -15.84
CA PHE A 293 -4.32 -9.81 -15.20
C PHE A 293 -5.55 -10.33 -15.96
N GLU A 294 -5.59 -10.23 -17.30
CA GLU A 294 -6.71 -10.71 -18.11
C GLU A 294 -6.85 -12.23 -18.11
N THR A 295 -5.72 -12.94 -18.20
CA THR A 295 -5.70 -14.41 -18.28
C THR A 295 -5.78 -15.07 -16.91
N GLY A 296 -5.44 -14.35 -15.85
CA GLY A 296 -5.36 -14.89 -14.50
C GLY A 296 -4.19 -15.85 -14.27
N SER A 297 -3.17 -15.79 -15.12
CA SER A 297 -2.11 -16.79 -15.15
C SER A 297 -0.78 -16.17 -15.56
N TYR A 298 0.29 -16.53 -14.86
CA TYR A 298 1.66 -16.15 -15.21
C TYR A 298 2.60 -17.35 -15.05
N THR A 299 3.52 -17.53 -16.00
CA THR A 299 4.55 -18.58 -15.93
C THR A 299 5.83 -17.98 -15.38
N LEU A 300 6.23 -18.41 -14.18
CA LEU A 300 7.47 -18.02 -13.53
C LEU A 300 8.70 -18.54 -14.31
N PRO A 301 9.91 -17.99 -14.07
CA PRO A 301 11.12 -18.41 -14.78
C PRO A 301 11.47 -19.90 -14.68
N ASP A 302 11.02 -20.59 -13.63
CA ASP A 302 11.22 -22.03 -13.45
C ASP A 302 10.19 -22.91 -14.20
N GLY A 303 9.24 -22.28 -14.91
CA GLY A 303 8.15 -22.94 -15.62
C GLY A 303 6.89 -23.18 -14.77
N THR A 304 6.89 -22.82 -13.49
CA THR A 304 5.70 -22.91 -12.63
C THR A 304 4.66 -21.88 -13.05
N VAL A 305 3.41 -22.31 -13.18
CA VAL A 305 2.28 -21.39 -13.41
C VAL A 305 1.70 -20.96 -12.07
N VAL A 306 1.51 -19.64 -11.90
CA VAL A 306 0.82 -19.03 -10.77
C VAL A 306 -0.46 -18.33 -11.22
N GLY A 307 -1.43 -18.25 -10.33
CA GLY A 307 -2.78 -17.74 -10.57
C GLY A 307 -3.80 -18.84 -10.88
N GLU A 308 -5.07 -18.48 -10.77
CA GLU A 308 -6.23 -19.39 -10.87
C GLU A 308 -6.76 -19.55 -12.30
N GLY A 309 -6.17 -18.85 -13.28
CA GLY A 309 -6.70 -18.80 -14.66
C GLY A 309 -8.01 -18.02 -14.77
N ARG A 310 -8.30 -17.16 -13.80
CA ARG A 310 -9.43 -16.22 -13.81
C ARG A 310 -8.91 -14.80 -13.95
N ARG A 311 -9.56 -14.00 -14.81
CA ARG A 311 -9.32 -12.56 -14.90
C ARG A 311 -9.28 -11.92 -13.51
N CYS A 312 -8.48 -10.87 -13.36
CA CYS A 312 -8.24 -10.13 -12.11
C CYS A 312 -7.33 -10.83 -11.09
N ASP A 313 -6.70 -11.96 -11.40
CA ASP A 313 -5.80 -12.64 -10.46
C ASP A 313 -4.56 -11.80 -10.12
N LEU A 314 -4.45 -11.39 -8.85
CA LEU A 314 -3.37 -10.53 -8.37
C LEU A 314 -2.05 -11.30 -8.15
N SER A 315 -2.10 -12.60 -7.87
CA SER A 315 -0.90 -13.44 -7.79
C SER A 315 -0.22 -13.56 -9.16
N ALA A 316 -0.96 -13.84 -10.22
CA ALA A 316 -0.46 -13.85 -11.59
C ALA A 316 0.05 -12.47 -12.02
N THR A 317 -0.73 -11.42 -11.72
CA THR A 317 -0.36 -10.04 -12.03
C THR A 317 0.95 -9.64 -11.36
N MET A 318 1.12 -9.96 -10.07
CA MET A 318 2.35 -9.68 -9.33
C MET A 318 3.53 -10.54 -9.79
N GLY A 319 3.28 -11.77 -10.25
CA GLY A 319 4.28 -12.56 -10.96
C GLY A 319 4.82 -11.81 -12.18
N ALA A 320 3.93 -11.26 -13.01
CA ALA A 320 4.32 -10.47 -14.18
C ALA A 320 5.04 -9.16 -13.80
N VAL A 321 4.63 -8.46 -12.75
CA VAL A 321 5.32 -7.25 -12.26
C VAL A 321 6.73 -7.59 -11.78
N ILE A 322 6.89 -8.62 -10.95
CA ILE A 322 8.15 -8.88 -10.25
C ILE A 322 9.19 -9.52 -11.18
N PHE A 323 8.77 -10.34 -12.13
CA PHE A 323 9.68 -11.11 -12.99
C PHE A 323 9.85 -10.51 -14.38
N ASP A 324 9.30 -9.32 -14.65
CA ASP A 324 9.50 -8.63 -15.92
C ASP A 324 10.98 -8.30 -16.18
N PRO A 325 11.45 -8.39 -17.44
CA PRO A 325 12.80 -7.96 -17.79
C PRO A 325 13.12 -6.54 -17.34
N GLU A 326 12.21 -5.57 -17.46
CA GLU A 326 12.46 -4.21 -16.98
C GLU A 326 12.69 -4.16 -15.47
N ALA A 327 12.01 -5.02 -14.70
CA ALA A 327 12.14 -5.04 -13.25
C ALA A 327 13.47 -5.70 -12.80
N ARG A 328 14.03 -6.62 -13.59
CA ARG A 328 15.15 -7.49 -13.18
C ARG A 328 16.47 -7.19 -13.88
N ASP A 329 16.44 -6.73 -15.12
CA ASP A 329 17.64 -6.46 -15.90
C ASP A 329 18.46 -5.32 -15.30
N ALA A 330 19.76 -5.56 -15.08
CA ALA A 330 20.67 -4.60 -14.47
C ALA A 330 21.05 -3.44 -15.42
N GLU A 331 21.05 -3.68 -16.74
CA GLU A 331 21.32 -2.64 -17.73
C GLU A 331 20.16 -1.64 -17.78
N ILE A 332 18.92 -2.13 -17.77
CA ILE A 332 17.72 -1.29 -17.69
C ILE A 332 17.68 -0.54 -16.34
N ALA A 333 18.03 -1.21 -15.25
CA ALA A 333 18.09 -0.60 -13.92
C ALA A 333 19.13 0.54 -13.81
N ALA A 334 20.12 0.58 -14.72
CA ALA A 334 21.15 1.60 -14.77
C ALA A 334 20.72 2.86 -15.55
N GLU A 335 19.60 2.84 -16.27
CA GLU A 335 19.10 4.00 -17.03
C GLU A 335 18.65 5.15 -16.12
N ASP A 336 18.93 6.40 -16.48
CA ASP A 336 18.61 7.57 -15.64
C ASP A 336 17.11 7.69 -15.27
N GLU A 337 16.22 7.22 -16.16
CA GLU A 337 14.76 7.27 -16.01
C GLU A 337 14.18 6.01 -15.33
N TYR A 338 15.03 5.11 -14.86
CA TYR A 338 14.62 3.92 -14.14
C TYR A 338 14.27 4.23 -12.68
N GLY A 339 13.27 3.49 -12.18
CA GLY A 339 12.93 3.46 -10.76
C GLY A 339 11.80 4.38 -10.38
N LYS A 340 11.67 4.61 -9.09
CA LYS A 340 10.63 5.46 -8.49
C LYS A 340 11.15 6.15 -7.24
N VAL A 341 10.44 7.18 -6.81
CA VAL A 341 10.67 7.75 -5.48
C VAL A 341 10.05 6.81 -4.43
N ARG A 342 10.77 6.52 -3.33
CA ARG A 342 10.20 5.77 -2.20
C ARG A 342 9.16 6.64 -1.52
N SER A 343 7.97 6.10 -1.26
CA SER A 343 6.95 6.82 -0.49
C SER A 343 7.45 7.05 0.94
N THR A 344 6.93 8.08 1.59
CA THR A 344 7.27 8.39 2.99
C THR A 344 7.07 7.19 3.91
N ARG A 345 5.94 6.49 3.75
CA ARG A 345 5.61 5.29 4.54
C ARG A 345 6.65 4.19 4.34
N LEU A 346 7.05 3.91 3.10
CA LEU A 346 8.09 2.92 2.81
C LEU A 346 9.44 3.31 3.41
N ARG A 347 9.82 4.59 3.32
CA ARG A 347 11.09 5.07 3.91
C ARG A 347 11.10 4.86 5.42
N GLN A 348 10.00 5.18 6.10
CA GLN A 348 9.90 5.04 7.56
C GLN A 348 9.90 3.58 8.00
N LEU A 349 9.09 2.74 7.33
CA LEU A 349 8.99 1.32 7.63
C LEU A 349 10.30 0.59 7.34
N GLN A 350 11.02 0.92 6.25
CA GLN A 350 12.32 0.32 5.96
C GLN A 350 13.34 0.64 7.05
N ILE A 351 13.44 1.90 7.48
CA ILE A 351 14.37 2.26 8.55
C ILE A 351 14.03 1.51 9.83
N LEU A 352 12.75 1.43 10.21
CA LEU A 352 12.31 0.64 11.37
C LEU A 352 12.63 -0.86 11.24
N ARG A 353 12.31 -1.42 10.07
CA ARG A 353 12.41 -2.86 9.79
C ARG A 353 13.84 -3.35 9.80
N VAL A 354 14.80 -2.56 9.33
CA VAL A 354 16.24 -2.89 9.36
C VAL A 354 16.73 -3.22 10.78
N PHE A 355 16.18 -2.57 11.81
CA PHE A 355 16.58 -2.77 13.20
C PHE A 355 15.63 -3.66 14.01
N ALA A 356 14.46 -4.01 13.48
CA ALA A 356 13.45 -4.81 14.19
C ALA A 356 13.97 -6.25 14.48
N LYS A 357 13.73 -6.77 15.69
CA LYS A 357 14.04 -8.17 16.05
C LYS A 357 12.78 -9.01 16.04
N MET A 358 12.93 -10.27 15.62
CA MET A 358 11.92 -11.30 15.78
C MET A 358 11.82 -11.73 17.25
N GLY A 359 11.01 -11.00 18.01
CA GLY A 359 10.48 -11.47 19.30
C GLY A 359 9.12 -12.18 19.09
N PRO A 360 8.66 -13.01 20.04
CA PRO A 360 7.29 -13.51 20.00
C PRO A 360 6.31 -12.33 20.02
N VAL A 361 5.35 -12.35 19.11
CA VAL A 361 4.18 -11.45 19.16
C VAL A 361 3.42 -11.80 20.45
N SER A 362 2.97 -10.79 21.19
CA SER A 362 2.20 -11.03 22.41
C SER A 362 0.89 -11.79 22.11
N GLN A 363 0.27 -12.40 23.11
CA GLN A 363 -0.99 -13.13 22.95
C GLN A 363 -2.14 -12.27 22.36
N SER A 364 -2.05 -10.94 22.42
CA SER A 364 -3.03 -10.03 21.77
C SER A 364 -2.72 -9.75 20.30
N GLY A 365 -1.68 -10.35 19.71
CA GLY A 365 -1.27 -10.05 18.33
C GLY A 365 -0.66 -8.66 18.14
N LEU A 366 -0.42 -7.94 19.23
CA LEU A 366 0.17 -6.60 19.31
C LEU A 366 1.14 -6.58 20.50
N LEU A 367 2.26 -5.88 20.42
CA LEU A 367 3.13 -5.71 21.59
C LEU A 367 2.32 -5.11 22.76
N PRO A 368 2.51 -5.56 24.02
CA PRO A 368 1.79 -5.02 25.17
C PRO A 368 2.03 -3.51 25.36
N GLU A 369 3.11 -3.00 24.79
CA GLU A 369 3.49 -1.59 24.78
C GLU A 369 2.99 -0.82 23.55
N ILE A 370 2.57 -1.48 22.46
CA ILE A 370 1.94 -0.81 21.30
C ILE A 370 0.66 -0.08 21.70
N GLY A 371 -0.05 -0.56 22.73
CA GLY A 371 -1.17 0.18 23.34
C GLY A 371 -0.77 1.52 23.99
N ARG A 372 0.53 1.81 24.13
CA ARG A 372 1.09 3.09 24.62
C ARG A 372 2.09 3.75 23.66
N LEU A 373 2.50 3.09 22.58
CA LEU A 373 3.56 3.59 21.72
C LEU A 373 3.05 4.69 20.80
N ARG A 374 3.66 5.85 20.97
CA ARG A 374 3.60 7.05 20.14
C ARG A 374 4.23 6.82 18.75
N PHE A 375 3.94 5.70 18.08
CA PHE A 375 4.35 5.47 16.69
C PHE A 375 3.66 6.44 15.73
N ASP A 376 2.45 6.89 16.10
CA ASP A 376 1.67 7.91 15.39
C ASP A 376 2.40 9.22 15.14
N TRP A 377 3.33 9.60 16.01
CA TRP A 377 4.04 10.87 15.84
C TRP A 377 5.29 10.69 14.98
N ALA A 378 5.76 9.45 14.79
CA ALA A 378 6.95 9.09 14.01
C ALA A 378 6.64 8.85 12.52
N LEU A 379 5.41 8.42 12.21
CA LEU A 379 4.87 8.42 10.85
C LEU A 379 4.28 9.82 10.55
N SER A 380 5.12 10.75 10.10
CA SER A 380 4.70 12.06 9.58
C SER A 380 3.43 11.96 8.71
N ASN A 381 2.39 12.78 8.93
CA ASN A 381 1.20 13.11 8.08
C ASN A 381 0.63 12.11 7.03
N HIS A 382 1.05 10.85 6.98
CA HIS A 382 0.78 9.85 5.93
C HIS A 382 0.56 8.47 6.58
N ARG A 383 -0.19 8.46 7.68
CA ARG A 383 -0.51 7.23 8.39
C ARG A 383 -1.47 6.37 7.57
N PHE A 384 -1.45 5.07 7.83
CA PHE A 384 -2.36 4.14 7.20
C PHE A 384 -3.82 4.56 7.50
N PHE A 385 -4.68 4.57 6.47
CA PHE A 385 -6.05 5.10 6.52
C PHE A 385 -6.22 6.56 6.99
N GLU A 386 -5.22 7.43 6.85
CA GLU A 386 -5.31 8.87 7.17
C GLU A 386 -5.16 9.72 5.90
N ALA A 387 -5.85 9.29 4.84
CA ALA A 387 -5.88 9.95 3.54
C ALA A 387 -6.57 11.33 3.61
N SER A 388 -5.90 12.38 3.13
CA SER A 388 -6.48 13.73 3.07
C SER A 388 -7.44 13.95 1.88
N SER A 389 -7.47 13.03 0.92
CA SER A 389 -8.33 13.09 -0.27
C SER A 389 -8.67 11.69 -0.80
N VAL A 390 -9.61 11.62 -1.76
CA VAL A 390 -9.94 10.37 -2.49
C VAL A 390 -8.78 9.85 -3.35
N PHE A 391 -7.74 10.65 -3.60
CA PHE A 391 -6.49 10.22 -4.22
C PHE A 391 -5.48 9.66 -3.20
N ASN A 392 -5.88 9.52 -1.94
CA ASN A 392 -5.04 9.16 -0.80
C ASN A 392 -3.82 10.08 -0.70
N ASP A 393 -2.61 9.53 -0.53
CA ASP A 393 -1.38 10.29 -0.34
C ASP A 393 -0.98 11.08 -1.60
N PHE A 394 -1.07 10.48 -2.80
CA PHE A 394 -0.63 11.09 -4.04
C PHE A 394 -1.34 10.51 -5.27
N ARG A 395 -1.36 11.28 -6.35
CA ARG A 395 -1.92 10.91 -7.66
C ARG A 395 -0.89 10.13 -8.48
N SER A 396 -1.34 9.01 -9.07
CA SER A 396 -0.53 8.17 -9.99
C SER A 396 -0.04 8.91 -11.25
N THR A 397 -0.66 10.05 -11.56
CA THR A 397 -0.36 10.89 -12.73
C THR A 397 0.35 12.19 -12.38
N PHE A 398 0.79 12.37 -11.13
CA PHE A 398 1.45 13.60 -10.72
C PHE A 398 2.79 13.81 -11.45
N VAL A 399 2.94 15.00 -12.03
CA VAL A 399 4.16 15.45 -12.72
C VAL A 399 4.78 16.61 -11.92
N PRO A 400 6.01 16.49 -11.40
CA PRO A 400 6.64 17.54 -10.60
C PRO A 400 7.00 18.74 -11.49
N SER A 401 6.29 19.86 -11.31
CA SER A 401 6.43 21.05 -12.14
C SER A 401 7.83 21.69 -12.04
N GLY A 402 8.34 22.23 -13.15
CA GLY A 402 9.62 22.96 -13.17
C GLY A 402 10.87 22.06 -13.11
N THR A 403 10.71 20.76 -13.37
CA THR A 403 11.79 19.76 -13.39
C THR A 403 12.03 19.21 -14.79
N GLU A 404 13.15 18.52 -15.00
CA GLU A 404 13.40 17.77 -16.25
C GLU A 404 12.33 16.71 -16.52
N MET A 405 11.77 16.10 -15.47
CA MET A 405 10.65 15.16 -15.60
C MET A 405 9.44 15.83 -16.23
N SER A 406 9.08 17.05 -15.81
CA SER A 406 7.97 17.79 -16.42
C SER A 406 8.21 18.13 -17.89
N ALA A 407 9.46 18.42 -18.28
CA ALA A 407 9.81 18.68 -19.68
C ALA A 407 9.66 17.43 -20.57
N LYS A 408 9.78 16.23 -19.98
CA LYS A 408 9.62 14.95 -20.65
C LYS A 408 8.23 14.32 -20.48
N GLY A 409 7.34 14.94 -19.69
CA GLY A 409 6.02 14.38 -19.35
C GLY A 409 6.09 13.14 -18.45
N LEU A 410 7.18 12.96 -17.71
CA LEU A 410 7.37 11.83 -16.80
C LEU A 410 6.66 12.09 -15.47
N VAL A 411 6.00 11.06 -14.94
CA VAL A 411 5.32 11.12 -13.65
C VAL A 411 6.27 10.72 -12.52
N ALA A 412 6.08 11.32 -11.35
CA ALA A 412 6.73 10.92 -10.11
C ALA A 412 5.73 11.05 -8.97
N PRO A 413 4.79 10.09 -8.82
CA PRO A 413 3.64 10.20 -7.93
C PRO A 413 4.01 10.66 -6.52
N GLU A 414 4.99 10.02 -5.90
CA GLU A 414 5.40 10.29 -4.53
C GLU A 414 5.98 11.70 -4.31
N MET A 415 6.42 12.39 -5.37
CA MET A 415 6.89 13.79 -5.28
C MET A 415 5.75 14.80 -5.05
N GLU A 416 4.49 14.39 -5.13
CA GLU A 416 3.35 15.24 -4.76
C GLU A 416 3.40 15.62 -3.27
N ILE A 417 3.83 14.67 -2.43
CA ILE A 417 3.93 14.85 -0.98
C ILE A 417 5.37 14.98 -0.49
N LEU A 418 6.34 14.47 -1.25
CA LEU A 418 7.75 14.50 -0.85
C LEU A 418 8.37 15.87 -1.15
N THR A 419 8.15 16.82 -0.23
CA THR A 419 8.77 18.16 -0.27
C THR A 419 10.12 18.20 0.45
N ALA A 420 10.92 19.25 0.23
CA ALA A 420 12.17 19.46 0.96
C ALA A 420 11.95 19.57 2.48
N GLU A 421 10.87 20.24 2.91
CA GLU A 421 10.48 20.31 4.33
C GLU A 421 10.14 18.91 4.86
N HIS A 422 9.45 18.10 4.06
CA HIS A 422 9.10 16.74 4.43
C HIS A 422 10.34 15.86 4.61
N ILE A 423 11.27 15.89 3.64
CA ILE A 423 12.56 15.19 3.71
C ILE A 423 13.27 15.57 5.01
N LEU A 424 13.46 16.88 5.28
CA LEU A 424 14.10 17.35 6.50
C LEU A 424 13.38 16.93 7.79
N SER A 425 12.04 16.84 7.77
CA SER A 425 11.23 16.42 8.93
C SER A 425 11.37 14.93 9.25
N VAL A 426 11.43 14.09 8.22
CA VAL A 426 11.63 12.63 8.33
C VAL A 426 13.08 12.36 8.75
N ASP A 427 14.03 13.02 8.11
CA ASP A 427 15.48 12.85 8.35
C ASP A 427 15.89 13.28 9.76
N ARG A 428 15.22 14.30 10.32
CA ARG A 428 15.50 14.79 11.67
C ARG A 428 14.98 13.87 12.77
N ASN A 429 13.81 13.25 12.60
CA ASN A 429 13.09 12.62 13.70
C ASN A 429 13.10 11.09 13.66
N ALA A 430 13.16 10.46 12.49
CA ALA A 430 13.06 9.00 12.40
C ALA A 430 14.24 8.26 13.07
N PRO A 431 15.52 8.61 12.82
CA PRO A 431 16.65 7.86 13.38
C PRO A 431 16.75 8.03 14.90
N ASP A 432 16.37 9.21 15.41
CA ASP A 432 16.45 9.48 16.83
C ASP A 432 15.40 8.73 17.63
N ARG A 433 14.18 8.65 17.08
CA ARG A 433 13.04 8.01 17.72
C ARG A 433 13.09 6.49 17.63
N ILE A 434 13.67 5.94 16.56
CA ILE A 434 13.92 4.50 16.45
C ILE A 434 14.83 4.05 17.59
N LEU A 435 15.94 4.76 17.82
CA LEU A 435 16.89 4.40 18.85
C LEU A 435 16.47 4.85 20.26
N GLU A 436 15.62 5.88 20.41
CA GLU A 436 14.93 6.18 21.68
C GLU A 436 13.93 5.08 22.04
N ASN A 437 13.09 4.63 21.10
CA ASN A 437 12.15 3.54 21.34
C ASN A 437 12.88 2.21 21.65
N VAL A 438 13.98 1.92 20.98
CA VAL A 438 14.85 0.76 21.31
C VAL A 438 15.36 0.86 22.76
N ARG A 439 15.72 2.06 23.22
CA ARG A 439 16.24 2.30 24.58
C ARG A 439 15.15 2.32 25.65
N GLU A 440 13.98 2.87 25.35
CA GLU A 440 12.86 3.06 26.28
C GLU A 440 12.06 1.76 26.51
N ASN A 441 11.90 0.95 25.46
CA ASN A 441 11.09 -0.28 25.49
C ASN A 441 11.93 -1.56 25.65
N GLY A 442 13.27 -1.41 25.70
CA GLY A 442 14.22 -2.49 25.94
C GLY A 442 14.82 -3.13 24.68
N LEU A 443 16.07 -3.58 24.82
CA LEU A 443 16.91 -4.19 23.79
C LEU A 443 16.41 -5.57 23.30
N ASP A 444 15.33 -6.10 23.89
CA ASP A 444 14.84 -7.44 23.59
C ASP A 444 14.02 -7.51 22.28
N GLU A 445 13.48 -6.37 21.82
CA GLU A 445 12.61 -6.25 20.64
C GLU A 445 13.31 -5.74 19.35
N TYR A 446 14.56 -5.27 19.45
CA TYR A 446 15.36 -4.77 18.33
C TYR A 446 16.75 -5.40 18.31
N ASP A 447 17.31 -5.67 17.14
CA ASP A 447 18.67 -6.21 17.00
C ASP A 447 19.71 -5.09 17.07
N ALA A 448 19.50 -4.17 18.01
CA ALA A 448 20.41 -3.08 18.29
C ALA A 448 21.78 -3.61 18.72
N VAL A 449 21.82 -4.77 19.38
CA VAL A 449 23.08 -5.44 19.76
C VAL A 449 23.93 -5.77 18.54
N ARG A 450 23.36 -6.37 17.48
CA ARG A 450 24.11 -6.64 16.22
C ARG A 450 24.67 -5.36 15.61
N PHE A 451 23.87 -4.29 15.53
CA PHE A 451 24.33 -3.03 14.93
C PHE A 451 25.30 -2.26 15.82
N VAL A 452 25.20 -2.37 17.15
CA VAL A 452 26.17 -1.81 18.10
C VAL A 452 27.53 -2.48 17.94
N GLU A 453 27.55 -3.81 17.76
CA GLU A 453 28.79 -4.53 17.45
C GLU A 453 29.36 -4.15 16.08
N LEU A 454 28.52 -4.04 15.04
CA LEU A 454 28.97 -3.51 13.74
C LEU A 454 29.51 -2.08 13.84
N ALA A 455 28.95 -1.23 14.70
CA ALA A 455 29.38 0.15 14.89
C ALA A 455 30.80 0.28 15.49
N ARG A 456 31.37 -0.81 16.01
CA ARG A 456 32.79 -0.89 16.39
C ARG A 456 33.71 -0.93 15.17
N THR A 457 33.20 -1.27 13.99
CA THR A 457 33.96 -1.28 12.74
C THR A 457 33.23 -0.42 11.70
N PRO A 458 33.57 0.89 11.60
CA PRO A 458 32.88 1.85 10.73
C PRO A 458 32.66 1.35 9.30
N GLU A 459 33.65 0.65 8.73
CA GLU A 459 33.62 0.07 7.39
C GLU A 459 32.52 -1.00 7.27
N LEU A 460 32.47 -1.95 8.21
CA LEU A 460 31.45 -2.99 8.21
C LEU A 460 30.05 -2.43 8.46
N LEU A 461 29.92 -1.39 9.29
CA LEU A 461 28.65 -0.69 9.49
C LEU A 461 28.21 -0.01 8.19
N ALA A 462 29.09 0.74 7.53
CA ALA A 462 28.79 1.44 6.29
C ALA A 462 28.42 0.45 5.18
N ASP A 463 29.20 -0.62 4.99
CA ASP A 463 28.93 -1.67 4.01
C ASP A 463 27.57 -2.34 4.25
N ARG A 464 27.27 -2.71 5.50
CA ARG A 464 26.02 -3.36 5.85
C ARG A 464 24.82 -2.45 5.58
N LEU A 465 24.91 -1.17 5.93
CA LEU A 465 23.81 -0.22 5.74
C LEU A 465 23.63 0.17 4.27
N ASP A 466 24.72 0.24 3.49
CA ASP A 466 24.65 0.44 2.03
C ASP A 466 23.90 -0.73 1.37
N VAL A 467 24.20 -1.98 1.75
CA VAL A 467 23.43 -3.13 1.28
C VAL A 467 21.95 -2.99 1.65
N LEU A 468 21.60 -2.62 2.89
CA LEU A 468 20.21 -2.65 3.35
C LEU A 468 19.36 -1.47 2.88
N PHE A 469 19.95 -0.30 2.65
CA PHE A 469 19.22 0.90 2.24
C PHE A 469 19.34 1.17 0.73
N THR A 470 20.52 0.96 0.16
CA THR A 470 20.88 1.34 -1.21
C THR A 470 21.34 0.15 -2.05
N TYR A 471 21.10 -1.09 -1.59
CA TYR A 471 21.42 -2.33 -2.29
C TYR A 471 22.86 -2.36 -2.84
N GLY A 472 23.80 -1.75 -2.11
CA GLY A 472 25.22 -1.71 -2.47
C GLY A 472 25.57 -0.76 -3.61
N THR A 473 24.71 0.22 -3.90
CA THR A 473 24.93 1.21 -4.98
C THR A 473 25.27 2.60 -4.48
N LEU A 474 25.61 2.75 -3.20
CA LEU A 474 26.13 4.03 -2.71
C LEU A 474 27.45 4.36 -3.44
N PRO A 475 27.57 5.54 -4.08
CA PRO A 475 28.81 5.97 -4.72
C PRO A 475 29.98 5.98 -3.74
N GLU A 476 31.19 5.68 -4.21
CA GLU A 476 32.39 5.65 -3.37
C GLU A 476 32.66 6.98 -2.64
N GLU A 477 32.32 8.12 -3.27
CA GLU A 477 32.43 9.43 -2.64
C GLU A 477 31.46 9.61 -1.45
N ASP A 478 30.22 9.15 -1.61
CA ASP A 478 29.18 9.20 -0.58
C ASP A 478 29.49 8.20 0.54
N LYS A 479 30.06 7.04 0.20
CA LYS A 479 30.53 6.05 1.16
C LYS A 479 31.70 6.56 1.99
N GLN A 480 32.66 7.26 1.37
CA GLN A 480 33.75 7.91 2.10
C GLN A 480 33.24 9.02 3.03
N LEU A 481 32.27 9.82 2.56
CA LEU A 481 31.63 10.85 3.39
C LEU A 481 30.94 10.24 4.61
N LEU A 482 30.20 9.13 4.43
CA LEU A 482 29.58 8.37 5.51
C LEU A 482 30.62 7.87 6.53
N LEU A 483 31.74 7.29 6.05
CA LEU A 483 32.81 6.81 6.91
C LEU A 483 33.42 7.93 7.74
N ASP A 484 33.74 9.06 7.12
CA ASP A 484 34.29 10.24 7.80
C ASP A 484 33.33 10.73 8.91
N MET A 485 32.03 10.77 8.63
CA MET A 485 30.99 11.15 9.59
C MET A 485 30.89 10.17 10.78
N ILE A 486 30.94 8.85 10.53
CA ILE A 486 30.88 7.81 11.58
C ILE A 486 32.16 7.83 12.44
N ILE A 487 33.33 7.98 11.82
CA ILE A 487 34.62 8.00 12.51
C ILE A 487 34.69 9.22 13.44
N ALA A 488 34.21 10.38 12.97
CA ALA A 488 34.21 11.62 13.74
C ALA A 488 33.47 11.50 15.10
N VAL A 489 32.41 10.69 15.19
CA VAL A 489 31.68 10.41 16.47
C VAL A 489 32.59 9.83 17.55
N GLY A 490 33.65 9.11 17.15
CA GLY A 490 34.62 8.52 18.07
C GLY A 490 35.47 9.56 18.82
N ASN A 491 35.51 10.81 18.35
CA ASN A 491 36.31 11.90 18.93
C ASN A 491 37.80 11.51 19.13
N GLY A 492 38.37 10.79 18.16
CA GLY A 492 39.78 10.35 18.19
C GLY A 492 40.08 9.15 19.11
N ARG A 493 39.06 8.49 19.67
CA ARG A 493 39.22 7.24 20.42
C ARG A 493 39.25 6.03 19.49
N GLU A 494 39.99 5.01 19.90
CA GLU A 494 39.95 3.70 19.25
C GLU A 494 38.56 3.06 19.39
N PRO A 495 38.09 2.27 18.40
CA PRO A 495 36.74 1.71 18.45
C PRO A 495 36.46 0.78 19.64
N ALA A 496 37.50 0.14 20.19
CA ALA A 496 37.40 -0.69 21.39
C ALA A 496 37.09 0.11 22.66
N ASP A 497 37.40 1.41 22.68
CA ASP A 497 37.27 2.31 23.84
C ASP A 497 36.00 3.18 23.78
N LEU A 498 35.14 2.97 22.78
CA LEU A 498 33.90 3.70 22.63
C LEU A 498 32.84 3.21 23.62
N THR A 499 32.13 4.17 24.23
CA THR A 499 30.97 3.85 25.05
C THR A 499 29.79 3.41 24.17
N ASP A 500 28.84 2.68 24.74
CA ASP A 500 27.62 2.27 24.03
C ASP A 500 26.89 3.49 23.44
N GLY A 501 26.83 4.60 24.18
CA GLY A 501 26.25 5.85 23.66
C GLY A 501 26.98 6.43 22.44
N GLN A 502 28.31 6.25 22.33
CA GLN A 502 29.07 6.66 21.14
C GLN A 502 28.81 5.71 19.96
N LEU A 503 28.70 4.41 20.21
CA LEU A 503 28.36 3.41 19.19
C LEU A 503 26.93 3.61 18.66
N GLU A 504 25.98 3.88 19.54
CA GLU A 504 24.60 4.23 19.15
C GLU A 504 24.57 5.54 18.35
N ASN A 505 25.40 6.53 18.69
CA ASN A 505 25.51 7.76 17.91
C ASN A 505 26.10 7.53 16.51
N ARG A 506 27.03 6.57 16.35
CA ARG A 506 27.51 6.16 15.02
C ARG A 506 26.37 5.64 14.16
N ILE A 507 25.52 4.79 14.72
CA ILE A 507 24.32 4.27 14.04
C ILE A 507 23.37 5.42 13.69
N ARG A 508 23.10 6.36 14.61
CA ARG A 508 22.26 7.55 14.35
C ARG A 508 22.75 8.35 13.16
N VAL A 509 24.05 8.66 13.13
CA VAL A 509 24.68 9.43 12.05
C VAL A 509 24.55 8.69 10.73
N ALA A 510 24.82 7.39 10.71
CA ALA A 510 24.71 6.58 9.50
C ALA A 510 23.27 6.51 8.97
N VAL A 511 22.29 6.27 9.84
CA VAL A 511 20.88 6.20 9.42
C VAL A 511 20.37 7.55 8.93
N ARG A 512 20.77 8.67 9.55
CA ARG A 512 20.44 10.03 9.05
C ARG A 512 21.04 10.29 7.68
N PHE A 513 22.28 9.85 7.45
CA PHE A 513 22.93 9.95 6.15
C PHE A 513 22.09 9.23 5.09
N PHE A 514 21.78 7.95 5.29
CA PHE A 514 20.94 7.21 4.33
C PHE A 514 19.55 7.82 4.18
N ALA A 515 18.87 8.19 5.27
CA ALA A 515 17.54 8.78 5.20
C ALA A 515 17.48 10.00 4.26
N SER A 516 18.53 10.81 4.23
CA SER A 516 18.61 12.05 3.45
C SER A 516 19.25 11.90 2.06
N THR A 517 19.86 10.76 1.74
CA THR A 517 20.63 10.63 0.50
C THR A 517 19.73 10.32 -0.72
N PRO A 518 19.96 10.95 -1.89
CA PRO A 518 19.18 10.69 -3.10
C PRO A 518 19.15 9.20 -3.50
N GLN A 519 20.25 8.46 -3.28
CA GLN A 519 20.36 7.04 -3.60
C GLN A 519 19.42 6.16 -2.74
N TYR A 520 19.03 6.64 -1.56
CA TYR A 520 17.99 6.00 -0.75
C TYR A 520 16.60 6.58 -1.02
N ILE A 521 16.48 7.84 -1.42
CA ILE A 521 15.17 8.40 -1.75
C ILE A 521 14.64 7.76 -3.05
N VAL A 522 15.52 7.53 -4.03
CA VAL A 522 15.18 6.88 -5.30
C VAL A 522 15.40 5.38 -5.21
N GLN A 523 14.34 4.61 -5.45
CA GLN A 523 14.36 3.15 -5.51
C GLN A 523 14.59 2.71 -6.95
N ARG A 524 15.72 2.05 -7.19
CA ARG A 524 16.07 1.46 -8.49
C ARG A 524 16.03 -0.07 -8.45
#